data_AF-A0ABD2MLT6-F1
#
_entry.id   AF-A0ABD2MLT6-F1
#
_cell.length_a   1.000
_cell.length_b   1.000
_cell.length_c   1.000
_cell.angle_alpha   90.00
_cell.angle_beta   90.00
_cell.angle_gamma   90.00
#
_symmetry.space_group_name_H-M   'P 1'
#
loop_
_entity.id
_entity.type
_entity.pdbx_description
1 polymer ?
#
loop_
_entity_poly.entity_id
_entity_poly.type
_entity_poly.pdbx_seq_one_letter_code
_entity_poly.pdbx_strand_id
1 'polypeptide(L)'
;MASGKLQKTYTPTFRGFDSHLGFWIGHQDYNDHTSESNGTWGLDMRKDMDLAKDLHGKYSTDIFTNRAVKVIDDHDKEKPLFLYVAHAAVHSGNSYNPLPAPDGYISKFSYIKNYTRQRFA
;
A
#
# COMPACT_ATOMS: atom_id res chain seq x y z
N MET A 1 -18.69 3.20 13.35
CA MET A 1 -18.42 1.79 13.72
C MET A 1 -18.60 0.97 12.46
N ALA A 2 -17.53 0.42 11.90
CA ALA A 2 -17.60 -0.48 10.75
C ALA A 2 -16.53 -1.57 10.85
N SER A 3 -16.92 -2.78 10.43
CA SER A 3 -16.11 -3.97 10.14
C SER A 3 -15.55 -4.75 11.35
N GLY A 4 -15.52 -6.08 11.19
CA GLY A 4 -15.15 -7.05 12.24
C GLY A 4 -13.85 -6.66 12.93
N LYS A 5 -13.85 -6.73 14.27
CA LYS A 5 -12.73 -6.29 15.12
C LYS A 5 -11.43 -6.92 14.61
N LEU A 6 -10.58 -6.12 13.95
CA LEU A 6 -9.21 -6.47 13.62
C LEU A 6 -8.48 -6.72 14.95
N GLN A 7 -8.37 -7.99 15.32
CA GLN A 7 -7.64 -8.39 16.51
C GLN A 7 -6.16 -8.38 16.20
N LYS A 8 -5.35 -8.00 17.18
CA LYS A 8 -3.89 -8.02 17.10
C LYS A 8 -3.37 -9.36 16.55
N THR A 9 -3.98 -10.47 16.95
CA THR A 9 -3.67 -11.84 16.51
C THR A 9 -3.89 -12.11 15.02
N TYR A 10 -4.61 -11.26 14.30
CA TYR A 10 -4.82 -11.39 12.85
C TYR A 10 -3.86 -10.54 12.02
N THR A 11 -3.03 -9.71 12.66
CA THR A 11 -2.07 -8.84 11.97
C THR A 11 -0.79 -9.59 11.59
N PRO A 12 -0.04 -9.14 10.56
CA PRO A 12 1.09 -9.90 10.02
C PRO A 12 2.19 -10.23 11.04
N THR A 13 2.51 -9.28 11.93
CA THR A 13 3.54 -9.48 12.97
C THR A 13 3.15 -10.48 14.06
N PHE A 14 1.87 -10.89 14.10
CA PHE A 14 1.36 -11.96 14.97
C PHE A 14 1.06 -13.25 14.20
N ARG A 15 1.46 -13.31 12.92
CA ARG A 15 1.22 -14.43 12.00
C ARG A 15 2.48 -14.87 11.24
N GLY A 16 3.65 -14.65 11.84
CA GLY A 16 4.93 -15.20 11.38
C GLY A 16 5.80 -14.26 10.55
N PHE A 17 5.42 -12.99 10.40
CA PHE A 17 6.30 -11.98 9.79
C PHE A 17 7.06 -11.21 10.87
N ASP A 18 8.38 -11.10 10.73
CA ASP A 18 9.21 -10.33 11.67
C ASP A 18 8.96 -8.81 11.58
N SER A 19 8.61 -8.32 10.40
CA SER A 19 8.21 -6.92 10.18
C SER A 19 7.13 -6.78 9.12
N HIS A 20 6.38 -5.69 9.18
CA HIS A 20 5.34 -5.35 8.22
C HIS A 20 5.35 -3.86 7.88
N LEU A 21 5.23 -3.55 6.59
CA LEU A 21 4.90 -2.21 6.12
C LEU A 21 3.82 -2.34 5.05
N GLY A 22 2.64 -1.77 5.29
CA GLY A 22 1.49 -1.94 4.42
C GLY A 22 0.21 -1.53 5.11
N PHE A 23 -0.93 -1.91 4.55
CA PHE A 23 -2.26 -1.65 5.10
C PHE A 23 -2.95 -2.98 5.40
N TRP A 24 -3.97 -2.98 6.26
CA TRP A 24 -4.61 -4.21 6.74
C TRP A 24 -5.93 -4.52 6.04
N ILE A 25 -6.62 -3.50 5.52
CA ILE A 25 -7.91 -3.70 4.88
C ILE A 25 -7.75 -3.89 3.36
N GLY A 26 -8.87 -4.02 2.64
CA GLY A 26 -8.83 -4.44 1.23
C GLY A 26 -8.33 -3.40 0.24
N HIS A 27 -8.38 -2.10 0.58
CA HIS A 27 -7.92 -1.01 -0.28
C HIS A 27 -7.72 0.27 0.55
N GLN A 28 -7.01 1.24 -0.02
CA GLN A 28 -6.84 2.61 0.49
C GLN A 28 -6.51 3.54 -0.69
N ASP A 29 -6.51 4.86 -0.49
CA ASP A 29 -5.86 5.77 -1.45
C ASP A 29 -4.35 5.53 -1.48
N TYR A 30 -3.76 5.74 -2.66
CA TYR A 30 -2.35 5.41 -2.89
C TYR A 30 -1.37 6.41 -2.28
N ASN A 31 -1.80 7.63 -1.93
CA ASN A 31 -0.93 8.71 -1.47
C ASN A 31 -1.23 9.10 -0.03
N ASP A 32 -2.50 9.32 0.32
CA ASP A 32 -2.86 9.74 1.68
C ASP A 32 -3.03 8.56 2.65
N HIS A 33 -3.17 7.34 2.10
CA HIS A 33 -3.28 6.07 2.80
C HIS A 33 -4.51 5.93 3.70
N THR A 34 -5.50 6.76 3.49
CA THR A 34 -6.81 6.62 4.11
C THR A 34 -7.64 5.61 3.34
N SER A 35 -8.49 4.89 4.06
CA SER A 35 -9.43 3.97 3.45
C SER A 35 -10.85 4.35 3.81
N GLU A 36 -11.73 4.28 2.81
CA GLU A 36 -13.16 4.44 2.95
C GLU A 36 -13.82 3.06 3.12
N SER A 37 -14.54 2.86 4.23
CA SER A 37 -15.32 1.64 4.45
C SER A 37 -16.61 1.93 5.20
N ASN A 38 -17.75 1.50 4.64
CA ASN A 38 -19.08 1.59 5.26
C ASN A 38 -19.40 2.98 5.85
N GLY A 39 -19.10 4.06 5.11
CA GLY A 39 -19.35 5.44 5.54
C GLY A 39 -18.39 5.95 6.63
N THR A 40 -17.30 5.24 6.91
CA THR A 40 -16.25 5.67 7.82
C THR A 40 -14.90 5.74 7.11
N TRP A 41 -14.03 6.61 7.63
CA TRP A 41 -12.74 6.95 7.03
C TRP A 41 -11.66 6.90 8.09
N GLY A 42 -10.48 6.42 7.71
CA GLY A 42 -9.33 6.37 8.60
C GLY A 42 -8.03 6.01 7.89
N LEU A 43 -6.90 6.44 8.46
CA LEU A 43 -5.58 6.03 8.03
C LEU A 43 -5.38 4.53 8.31
N ASP A 44 -5.04 3.75 7.29
CA ASP A 44 -4.81 2.31 7.43
C ASP A 44 -3.36 1.87 7.21
N MET A 45 -2.47 2.75 6.71
CA MET A 45 -1.06 2.40 6.58
C MET A 45 -0.38 2.20 7.94
N ARG A 46 0.35 1.08 8.03
CA ARG A 46 1.04 0.58 9.21
C ARG A 46 2.51 0.38 8.96
N LYS A 47 3.29 0.69 9.99
CA LYS A 47 4.61 0.11 10.21
C LYS A 47 4.48 -0.77 11.44
N ASP A 48 4.51 -2.08 11.22
CA ASP A 48 4.19 -3.10 12.21
C ASP A 48 2.79 -2.86 12.81
N MET A 49 2.71 -2.47 14.09
CA MET A 49 1.43 -2.19 14.77
C MET A 49 1.07 -0.70 14.75
N ASP A 50 2.03 0.17 14.46
CA ASP A 50 1.87 1.62 14.55
C ASP A 50 1.38 2.21 13.23
N LEU A 51 0.68 3.34 13.31
CA LEU A 51 0.26 4.10 12.13
C LEU A 51 1.48 4.76 11.49
N ALA A 52 1.70 4.52 10.19
CA ALA A 52 2.81 5.11 9.44
C ALA A 52 2.45 6.50 8.87
N LYS A 53 2.18 7.45 9.77
CA LYS A 53 1.77 8.82 9.42
C LYS A 53 2.83 9.58 8.61
N ASP A 54 4.10 9.20 8.76
CA ASP A 54 5.25 9.75 8.03
C ASP A 54 5.28 9.41 6.53
N LEU A 55 4.38 8.51 6.08
CA LEU A 55 4.26 8.10 4.69
C LEU A 55 3.17 8.85 3.92
N HIS A 56 2.43 9.74 4.58
CA HIS A 56 1.42 10.56 3.92
C HIS A 56 2.00 11.37 2.75
N GLY A 57 1.28 11.39 1.63
CA GLY A 57 1.67 12.07 0.40
C GLY A 57 2.67 11.30 -0.47
N LYS A 58 3.09 10.09 -0.06
CA LYS A 58 4.02 9.24 -0.83
C LYS A 58 3.24 8.11 -1.51
N TYR A 59 3.56 7.85 -2.78
CA TYR A 59 2.87 6.84 -3.58
C TYR A 59 3.13 5.42 -3.09
N SER A 60 2.07 4.65 -2.83
CA SER A 60 2.10 3.31 -2.21
C SER A 60 3.01 2.32 -2.96
N THR A 61 2.96 2.32 -4.29
CA THR A 61 3.82 1.44 -5.10
C THR A 61 5.29 1.70 -4.81
N ASP A 62 5.70 2.97 -4.80
CA ASP A 62 7.09 3.35 -4.54
C ASP A 62 7.48 3.06 -3.08
N ILE A 63 6.60 3.28 -2.11
CA ILE A 63 6.84 2.93 -0.69
C ILE A 63 7.17 1.44 -0.57
N PHE A 64 6.33 0.57 -1.13
CA PHE A 64 6.49 -0.88 -0.99
C PHE A 64 7.73 -1.39 -1.73
N THR A 65 7.99 -0.86 -2.93
CA THR A 65 9.21 -1.18 -3.68
C THR A 65 10.45 -0.75 -2.91
N ASN A 66 10.49 0.50 -2.41
CA ASN A 66 11.64 1.00 -1.66
C ASN A 66 11.86 0.25 -0.34
N ARG A 67 10.79 -0.17 0.34
CA ARG A 67 10.91 -1.03 1.52
C ARG A 67 11.45 -2.41 1.17
N ALA A 68 10.97 -3.03 0.09
CA ALA A 68 11.46 -4.33 -0.35
C ALA A 68 12.96 -4.27 -0.71
N VAL A 69 13.37 -3.26 -1.49
CA VAL A 69 14.79 -3.02 -1.82
C VAL A 69 15.61 -2.85 -0.53
N LYS A 70 15.17 -1.98 0.39
CA LYS A 70 15.86 -1.79 1.66
C LYS A 70 15.99 -3.07 2.49
N VAL A 71 14.94 -3.90 2.54
CA VAL A 71 15.01 -5.19 3.25
C VAL A 71 16.05 -6.09 2.61
N ILE A 72 16.09 -6.18 1.28
CA ILE A 72 17.07 -7.01 0.56
C ILE A 72 18.51 -6.49 0.77
N ASP A 73 18.70 -5.17 0.67
CA ASP A 73 20.02 -4.55 0.80
C ASP A 73 20.59 -4.68 2.23
N ASP A 74 19.73 -4.52 3.24
CA ASP A 74 20.11 -4.61 4.66
C ASP A 74 20.18 -6.07 5.16
N HIS A 75 19.78 -7.07 4.36
CA HIS A 75 19.66 -8.45 4.80
C HIS A 75 21.01 -9.15 5.00
N ASP A 76 21.12 -9.88 6.11
CA ASP A 76 22.26 -10.75 6.42
C ASP A 76 22.26 -11.96 5.48
N LYS A 77 23.21 -11.97 4.52
CA LYS A 77 23.30 -12.99 3.47
C LYS A 77 23.59 -14.41 3.98
N GLU A 78 24.04 -14.55 5.23
CA GLU A 78 24.26 -15.86 5.86
C GLU A 78 22.94 -16.53 6.30
N LYS A 79 21.83 -15.78 6.34
CA LYS A 79 20.50 -16.30 6.67
C LYS A 79 19.60 -16.32 5.43
N PRO A 80 18.73 -17.32 5.23
CA PRO A 80 17.72 -17.26 4.18
C PRO A 80 16.73 -16.13 4.44
N LEU A 81 16.29 -15.44 3.38
CA LEU A 81 15.27 -14.39 3.44
C LEU A 81 13.92 -14.93 2.93
N PHE A 82 12.86 -14.72 3.72
CA PHE A 82 11.50 -14.79 3.24
C PHE A 82 10.91 -13.38 3.18
N LEU A 83 10.51 -12.94 1.99
CA LEU A 83 9.92 -11.63 1.75
C LEU A 83 8.64 -11.77 0.91
N TYR A 84 7.53 -11.28 1.46
CA TYR A 84 6.25 -11.20 0.75
C TYR A 84 5.94 -9.75 0.40
N VAL A 85 5.87 -9.46 -0.90
CA VAL A 85 5.55 -8.11 -1.41
C VAL A 85 4.19 -8.15 -2.10
N ALA A 86 3.18 -7.57 -1.45
CA ALA A 86 1.82 -7.47 -1.96
C ALA A 86 1.53 -6.02 -2.36
N HIS A 87 1.81 -5.66 -3.62
CA HIS A 87 1.46 -4.34 -4.12
C HIS A 87 -0.05 -4.12 -4.14
N ALA A 88 -0.49 -2.91 -3.79
CA ALA A 88 -1.87 -2.48 -3.99
C ALA A 88 -2.20 -2.31 -5.48
N ALA A 89 -1.22 -1.83 -6.27
CA ALA A 89 -1.34 -1.70 -7.71
C ALA A 89 -1.64 -3.07 -8.34
N VAL A 90 -2.61 -3.19 -9.25
CA VAL A 90 -3.38 -2.13 -9.94
C VAL A 90 -4.82 -1.99 -9.45
N HIS A 91 -5.10 -2.35 -8.19
CA HIS A 91 -6.45 -2.29 -7.62
C HIS A 91 -6.97 -0.84 -7.55
N SER A 92 -8.29 -0.66 -7.56
CA SER A 92 -8.87 0.66 -7.36
C SER A 92 -8.59 1.20 -5.96
N GLY A 93 -8.31 2.50 -5.87
CA GLY A 93 -8.25 3.24 -4.60
C GLY A 93 -9.65 3.58 -4.06
N ASN A 94 -9.74 4.67 -3.32
CA ASN A 94 -11.01 5.20 -2.81
C ASN A 94 -11.90 5.76 -3.93
N SER A 95 -13.19 5.94 -3.64
CA SER A 95 -14.21 6.34 -4.62
C SER A 95 -13.93 7.67 -5.34
N TYR A 96 -13.29 8.63 -4.65
CA TYR A 96 -12.93 9.95 -5.21
C TYR A 96 -11.69 9.93 -6.12
N ASN A 97 -10.85 8.91 -5.98
CA ASN A 97 -9.62 8.76 -6.74
C ASN A 97 -9.37 7.27 -7.00
N PRO A 98 -10.14 6.65 -7.92
CA PRO A 98 -10.15 5.19 -8.04
C PRO A 98 -8.92 4.63 -8.75
N LEU A 99 -8.22 5.42 -9.59
CA LEU A 99 -6.97 4.96 -10.23
C LEU A 99 -5.77 5.90 -9.97
N PRO A 100 -5.17 5.77 -8.77
CA PRO A 100 -3.89 6.30 -8.34
C PRO A 100 -2.71 6.24 -9.29
N ALA A 101 -2.29 7.29 -9.99
CA ALA A 101 -1.01 7.21 -10.70
C ALA A 101 -0.29 8.57 -10.71
N PRO A 102 1.03 8.62 -10.45
CA PRO A 102 1.83 9.82 -10.64
C PRO A 102 1.85 10.28 -12.10
N ASP A 103 1.73 11.59 -12.32
CA ASP A 103 1.63 12.18 -13.66
C ASP A 103 2.85 11.87 -14.55
N GLY A 104 4.04 11.72 -13.94
CA GLY A 104 5.25 11.28 -14.64
C GLY A 104 5.13 9.90 -15.28
N TYR A 105 4.33 8.99 -14.71
CA TYR A 105 4.02 7.70 -15.33
C TYR A 105 2.93 7.85 -16.39
N ILE A 106 1.85 8.57 -16.09
CA ILE A 106 0.71 8.79 -17.00
C ILE A 106 1.17 9.44 -18.32
N SER A 107 2.06 10.43 -18.24
CA SER A 107 2.56 11.16 -19.42
C SER A 107 3.27 10.27 -20.45
N LYS A 108 3.83 9.13 -20.04
CA LYS A 108 4.45 8.13 -20.93
C LYS A 108 3.42 7.45 -21.84
N PHE A 109 2.15 7.51 -21.48
CA PHE A 109 1.04 6.89 -22.18
C PHE A 109 0.11 7.93 -22.84
N SER A 110 0.63 9.09 -23.24
CA SER A 110 -0.14 10.17 -23.91
C SER A 110 -0.87 9.75 -25.20
N TYR A 111 -0.49 8.62 -25.78
CA TYR A 111 -1.16 8.00 -26.92
C TYR A 111 -2.49 7.31 -26.54
N ILE A 112 -2.68 6.91 -25.28
CA ILE A 112 -3.95 6.31 -24.79
C ILE A 112 -4.96 7.42 -24.54
N LYS A 113 -6.03 7.48 -25.34
CA LYS A 113 -7.06 8.54 -25.25
C LYS A 113 -8.10 8.32 -24.16
N ASN A 114 -8.33 7.06 -23.76
CA ASN A 114 -9.25 6.77 -22.66
C ASN A 114 -8.57 7.09 -21.33
N TYR A 115 -9.09 8.09 -20.61
CA TYR A 115 -8.53 8.60 -19.36
C TYR A 115 -8.31 7.51 -18.31
N THR A 116 -9.34 6.69 -18.05
CA THR A 116 -9.28 5.59 -17.08
C THR A 116 -8.22 4.55 -17.46
N ARG A 117 -8.18 4.16 -18.75
CA ARG A 117 -7.19 3.21 -19.26
C ARG A 117 -5.77 3.76 -19.20
N GLN A 118 -5.60 5.05 -19.46
CA GLN A 118 -4.28 5.70 -19.41
C GLN A 118 -3.69 5.66 -18.01
N ARG A 119 -4.51 5.87 -16.97
CA ARG A 119 -4.08 5.82 -15.56
C ARG A 119 -3.84 4.41 -15.05
N PHE A 120 -4.44 3.41 -15.68
CA PHE A 120 -4.23 2.00 -15.39
C PHE A 120 -2.98 1.41 -16.07
N ALA A 121 -2.53 2.04 -17.16
CA ALA A 121 -1.50 1.51 -18.06
C ALA A 121 -0.07 1.65 -17.54
#